data_AF-D1CT01-F1
#
_entry.id   AF-D1CT01-F1
#
_cell.length_a   1.000
_cell.length_b   1.000
_cell.length_c   1.000
_cell.angle_alpha   90.00
_cell.angle_beta   90.00
_cell.angle_gamma   90.00
#
_symmetry.space_group_name_H-M   'P 1'
#
loop_
_entity.id
_entity.type
_entity.pdbx_description
1 polymer ?
#
loop_
_entity_poly.entity_id
_entity_poly.type
_entity_poly.pdbx_seq_one_letter_code
_entity_poly.pdbx_strand_id
1 'polypeptide(L)' 'RDVMYGNIGSRKRLDFTVIGPAVNIASRLESFTKELKRPVLLSRAFVERAGCAAQLERLGFYPLRGLEEPIEIFSFSGRK' A
#
# COMPACT_ATOMS: atom_id res chain seq x y z
N ARG A 1 2.90 20.32 -24.99
CA ARG A 1 2.90 18.84 -24.84
C ARG A 1 4.32 18.41 -25.12
N ASP A 2 5.14 18.20 -24.10
CA ASP A 2 6.48 17.64 -24.28
C ASP A 2 6.78 16.77 -23.06
N VAL A 3 6.93 15.47 -23.30
CA VAL A 3 7.41 14.50 -22.33
C VAL A 3 8.81 14.14 -22.79
N MET A 4 9.83 14.58 -22.04
CA MET A 4 11.21 14.19 -22.34
C MET A 4 11.46 12.74 -21.92
N TYR A 5 11.69 11.90 -22.92
CA TYR A 5 12.26 10.56 -22.80
C TYR A 5 13.77 10.70 -22.54
N GLY A 6 14.22 10.33 -21.34
CA GLY A 6 15.62 10.34 -20.96
C GLY A 6 15.99 9.03 -20.28
N ASN A 7 16.94 8.31 -20.86
CA ASN A 7 17.53 7.12 -20.27
C ASN A 7 18.36 7.56 -19.05
N ILE A 8 17.81 7.45 -17.83
CA ILE A 8 18.50 7.79 -16.58
C ILE A 8 18.64 6.52 -15.74
N GLY A 9 19.85 5.96 -15.68
CA GLY A 9 20.20 4.87 -14.76
C GLY A 9 21.30 3.95 -15.26
N SER A 10 22.54 4.23 -14.85
CA SER A 10 23.75 3.45 -15.15
C SER A 10 23.71 1.99 -14.65
N ARG A 11 24.21 1.05 -15.47
CA ARG A 11 24.47 -0.36 -15.12
C ARG A 11 25.53 -0.50 -14.01
N LYS A 12 25.22 -0.26 -12.72
CA LYS A 12 25.94 -0.91 -11.57
C LYS A 12 25.50 -0.54 -10.14
N ARG A 13 24.26 -0.14 -9.91
CA ARG A 13 23.72 -0.10 -8.54
C ARG A 13 22.39 -0.85 -8.47
N LEU A 14 22.44 -2.05 -7.89
CA LEU A 14 21.30 -2.64 -7.19
C LEU A 14 21.08 -1.80 -5.93
N ASP A 15 20.61 -0.57 -6.09
CA ASP A 15 19.96 0.11 -5.00
C ASP A 15 18.64 -0.66 -4.77
N PHE A 16 18.55 -1.44 -3.69
CA PHE A 16 17.30 -2.05 -3.22
C PHE A 16 16.39 -0.96 -2.65
N THR A 17 16.13 0.07 -3.42
CA THR A 17 15.02 0.96 -3.19
C THR A 17 13.82 0.28 -3.82
N VAL A 18 12.84 -0.17 -3.02
CA VAL A 18 11.51 -0.47 -3.54
C VAL A 18 10.86 0.87 -3.93
N ILE A 19 11.37 1.49 -4.99
CA ILE A 19 10.68 2.58 -5.68
C ILE A 19 9.66 1.86 -6.56
N GLY A 20 8.48 1.66 -6.01
CA GLY A 20 7.42 0.94 -6.67
C GLY A 20 6.06 1.26 -6.07
N PRO A 21 4.96 0.99 -6.80
CA PRO A 21 3.59 1.25 -6.34
C PRO A 21 3.30 0.73 -4.92
N ALA A 22 3.95 -0.35 -4.50
CA ALA A 22 3.81 -0.94 -3.17
C ALA A 22 4.24 -0.01 -2.01
N VAL A 23 5.36 0.71 -2.12
CA VAL A 23 5.82 1.63 -1.05
C VAL A 23 4.90 2.85 -0.97
N ASN A 24 4.42 3.34 -2.12
CA ASN A 24 3.42 4.40 -2.14
C ASN A 24 2.13 3.98 -1.44
N ILE A 25 1.65 2.75 -1.66
CA ILE A 25 0.47 2.22 -0.99
C ILE A 25 0.71 2.08 0.51
N ALA A 26 1.88 1.56 0.93
CA ALA A 26 2.21 1.39 2.34
C ALA A 26 2.22 2.74 3.11
N SER A 27 2.89 3.76 2.57
CA SER A 27 2.91 5.10 3.18
C SER A 27 1.51 5.75 3.22
N ARG A 28 0.69 5.52 2.20
CA ARG A 28 -0.69 6.01 2.17
C ARG A 28 -1.57 5.30 3.21
N LEU A 29 -1.46 3.98 3.32
CA LEU A 29 -2.16 3.19 4.34
C LEU A 29 -1.77 3.62 5.74
N GLU A 30 -0.48 3.84 6.01
CA GLU A 30 0.00 4.37 7.29
C GLU A 30 -0.67 5.71 7.61
N SER A 31 -0.71 6.64 6.66
CA SER A 31 -1.38 7.93 6.85
C SER A 31 -2.88 7.79 7.12
N PHE A 32 -3.52 6.80 6.49
CA PHE A 32 -4.96 6.53 6.58
C PHE A 32 -5.38 5.82 7.89
N THR A 33 -4.43 5.28 8.66
CA THR A 33 -4.68 4.66 9.98
C THR A 33 -5.48 5.57 10.92
N LYS A 34 -5.19 6.88 10.89
CA LYS A 34 -5.83 7.91 11.72
C LYS A 34 -7.31 8.08 11.40
N GLU A 35 -7.67 7.99 10.12
CA GLU A 35 -9.05 8.13 9.66
C GLU A 35 -9.89 6.93 10.08
N LEU A 36 -9.34 5.72 9.94
CA LEU A 36 -10.02 4.47 10.32
C LEU A 36 -9.91 4.13 11.80
N LYS A 37 -9.13 4.90 12.58
CA LYS A 37 -8.83 4.66 14.00
C LYS A 37 -8.34 3.23 14.26
N ARG A 38 -7.50 2.71 13.37
CA ARG A 38 -6.87 1.39 13.49
C ARG A 38 -5.36 1.53 13.51
N PRO A 39 -4.64 0.77 14.36
CA PRO A 39 -3.19 0.90 14.47
C PRO A 39 -2.44 0.36 13.25
N VAL A 40 -3.01 -0.62 12.55
CA VAL A 40 -2.39 -1.28 11.39
C VAL A 40 -3.44 -1.51 10.32
N LEU A 41 -3.11 -1.12 9.09
CA LEU A 41 -3.92 -1.36 7.90
C LEU A 41 -3.12 -2.18 6.89
N LEU A 42 -3.78 -3.13 6.22
CA LEU A 42 -3.18 -4.01 5.24
C LEU A 42 -3.98 -3.97 3.94
N SER A 43 -3.30 -4.02 2.80
CA SER A 43 -3.94 -4.16 1.49
C SER A 43 -4.27 -5.63 1.18
N ARG A 44 -5.28 -5.87 0.34
CA ARG A 44 -5.59 -7.22 -0.17
C ARG A 44 -4.34 -7.97 -0.67
N ALA A 45 -3.53 -7.32 -1.50
CA ALA A 45 -2.33 -7.94 -2.08
C ALA A 45 -1.32 -8.41 -1.02
N PHE A 46 -1.23 -7.69 0.11
CA PHE A 46 -0.40 -8.11 1.23
C PHE A 46 -1.02 -9.32 1.94
N VAL A 47 -2.32 -9.27 2.22
CA VAL A 47 -3.04 -10.33 2.92
C VAL A 47 -3.01 -11.65 2.16
N GLU A 48 -3.19 -11.61 0.84
CA GLU A 48 -3.10 -12.79 -0.04
C GLU A 48 -1.71 -13.43 -0.02
N ARG A 49 -0.65 -12.61 -0.05
CA ARG A 49 0.73 -13.10 -0.01
C ARG A 49 1.14 -13.62 1.37
N ALA A 50 0.65 -13.00 2.44
CA ALA A 50 0.96 -13.40 3.81
C ALA A 50 0.08 -14.57 4.30
N GLY A 51 -1.02 -14.89 3.62
CA GLY A 51 -1.93 -15.96 4.01
C GLY A 51 -2.63 -15.75 5.35
N CYS A 52 -2.75 -14.49 5.80
CA CYS A 52 -3.23 -14.15 7.14
C CYS A 52 -4.71 -13.68 7.18
N ALA A 53 -5.46 -13.87 6.09
CA ALA A 53 -6.83 -13.38 5.96
C ALA A 53 -7.77 -13.78 7.11
N ALA A 54 -7.60 -14.99 7.66
CA ALA A 54 -8.45 -15.51 8.75
C ALA A 54 -8.29 -14.76 10.09
N GLN A 55 -7.20 -14.02 10.27
CA GLN A 55 -6.90 -13.27 11.50
C GLN A 55 -7.23 -11.77 11.38
N LEU A 56 -7.75 -11.36 10.22
CA LEU A 56 -7.97 -9.97 9.87
C LEU A 56 -9.46 -9.67 9.70
N GLU A 57 -9.85 -8.50 10.19
CA GLU A 57 -11.12 -7.88 9.93
C GLU A 57 -11.05 -7.14 8.58
N ARG A 58 -12.00 -7.42 7.69
CA ARG A 58 -12.16 -6.73 6.42
C ARG A 58 -12.91 -5.42 6.64
N LEU A 59 -12.25 -4.28 6.43
CA LEU A 59 -12.83 -2.96 6.63
C LEU A 59 -13.63 -2.46 5.41
N GLY A 60 -13.32 -3.00 4.23
CA GLY A 60 -13.98 -2.65 2.97
C GLY A 60 -13.07 -1.92 1.99
N PHE A 61 -13.66 -1.29 0.98
CA PHE A 61 -12.94 -0.58 -0.07
C PHE A 61 -12.86 0.91 0.23
N TYR A 62 -11.65 1.48 0.14
CA TYR A 62 -11.41 2.89 0.42
C TYR A 62 -10.63 3.55 -0.72
N PRO A 63 -11.00 4.78 -1.11
CA PRO A 63 -10.19 5.58 -2.00
C PRO A 63 -8.92 6.00 -1.28
N LEU A 64 -7.76 5.73 -1.87
CA LEU A 64 -6.50 6.29 -1.40
C LEU A 64 -6.07 7.40 -2.35
N ARG A 65 -5.62 8.53 -1.80
CA ARG A 65 -5.17 9.69 -2.58
C ARG A 65 -4.16 9.25 -3.65
N GLY A 66 -4.44 9.56 -4.91
CA GLY A 66 -3.55 9.27 -6.05
C GLY A 66 -3.59 7.81 -6.51
N LEU A 67 -4.63 7.07 -6.17
CA LEU A 67 -5.04 5.84 -6.85
C LEU A 67 -6.38 6.11 -7.53
N GLU A 68 -6.54 5.62 -8.76
CA GLU A 68 -7.79 5.75 -9.52
C GLU A 68 -8.87 4.81 -8.97
N GLU A 69 -8.47 3.62 -8.55
CA GLU A 69 -9.37 2.61 -8.01
C GLU A 69 -9.28 2.52 -6.47
N PRO A 70 -10.42 2.40 -5.77
CA PRO A 70 -10.45 2.08 -4.36
C PRO A 70 -9.76 0.75 -4.07
N ILE A 71 -9.01 0.68 -2.99
CA ILE A 71 -8.36 -0.58 -2.56
C ILE A 71 -9.10 -1.18 -1.38
N GLU A 72 -9.11 -2.51 -1.31
CA GLU A 72 -9.64 -3.21 -0.15
C GLU A 72 -8.63 -3.20 0.99
N ILE A 73 -9.11 -2.78 2.17
CA ILE A 73 -8.34 -2.59 3.39
C ILE A 73 -8.77 -3.60 4.45
N PHE A 74 -7.78 -4.14 5.16
CA PHE A 74 -7.92 -5.05 6.28
C PHE A 74 -7.22 -4.47 7.52
N SER A 75 -7.64 -4.91 8.70
CA SER A 75 -6.98 -4.59 9.99
C SER A 75 -7.01 -5.82 10.87
N PHE A 76 -6.13 -5.90 11.86
CA PHE A 76 -6.31 -6.87 12.94
C PHE A 76 -7.63 -6.58 13.67
N SER A 77 -8.40 -7.63 13.96
CA SER A 77 -9.60 -7.54 14.79
C SER A 77 -9.14 -7.15 16.20
N GLY A 78 -9.35 -5.89 16.59
CA GLY A 78 -8.88 -5.40 17.88
C GLY A 78 -9.58 -6.12 19.02
N ARG A 79 -8.83 -6.85 19.86
CA ARG A 79 -9.06 -6.67 21.29
C ARG A 79 -8.41 -5.34 21.66
N LYS A 80 -9.18 -4.45 22.28
CA LYS A 80 -8.60 -3.36 23.07
C LYS A 80 -7.72 -3.95 24.17
#